data_AF-A0A4Y8C9F9-F1
#
_entry.id   AF-A0A4Y8C9F9-F1
#
_cell.length_a   1.000
_cell.length_b   1.000
_cell.length_c   1.000
_cell.angle_alpha   90.00
_cell.angle_beta   90.00
_cell.angle_gamma   90.00
#
_symmetry.space_group_name_H-M   'P 1'
#
loop_
_entity.id
_entity.type
_entity.pdbx_description
1 polymer ?
#
loop_
_entity_poly.entity_id
_entity_poly.type
_entity_poly.pdbx_seq_one_letter_code
_entity_poly.pdbx_strand_id
1 'polypeptide(L)'
;FDTTKNFINPYATYLASIFFFMDKDYRKAADLFREVAIIYPKNKTIKKEAKIFKEYATKIKVKKAKKYVFVVYENGFGVVKDEFALTLPFIVDKKIISTNIALQTLKKREASFANLNINGQNTNDFVDLDNIV
;
A
#
# COMPACT_ATOMS: atom_id res chain seq x y z
N PHE A 1 8.80 5.47 17.66
CA PHE A 1 8.40 4.59 16.55
C PHE A 1 7.63 5.30 15.43
N ASP A 2 7.25 6.59 15.54
CA ASP A 2 6.65 7.30 14.39
C ASP A 2 7.64 7.54 13.24
N THR A 3 8.95 7.63 13.51
CA THR A 3 9.97 7.84 12.48
C THR A 3 10.14 6.66 11.53
N THR A 4 9.86 5.41 11.94
CA THR A 4 10.05 4.21 11.09
C THR A 4 8.97 4.02 10.03
N LYS A 5 7.81 4.68 10.16
CA LYS A 5 6.70 4.59 9.18
C LYS A 5 7.09 5.03 7.77
N ASN A 6 8.05 5.95 7.68
CA ASN A 6 8.43 6.59 6.42
C ASN A 6 9.72 6.02 5.82
N PHE A 7 10.38 5.05 6.47
CA PHE A 7 11.66 4.47 6.00
C PHE A 7 11.59 2.98 5.70
N ILE A 8 10.61 2.25 6.25
CA ILE A 8 10.39 0.84 5.95
C ILE A 8 9.04 0.76 5.26
N ASN A 9 9.01 0.20 4.06
CA ASN A 9 7.76 -0.07 3.34
C ASN A 9 6.93 -1.12 4.11
N PRO A 10 5.89 -0.72 4.87
CA PRO A 10 5.19 -1.66 5.74
C PRO A 10 4.35 -2.65 4.93
N TYR A 11 4.01 -2.30 3.69
CA TYR A 11 3.33 -3.17 2.75
C TYR A 11 4.24 -4.30 2.28
N ALA A 12 5.52 -4.02 1.99
CA ALA A 12 6.49 -5.06 1.63
C ALA A 12 6.68 -6.06 2.79
N THR A 13 6.84 -5.58 4.01
CA THR A 13 6.94 -6.42 5.22
C THR A 13 5.66 -7.24 5.44
N TYR A 14 4.49 -6.63 5.21
CA TYR A 14 3.20 -7.33 5.28
C TYR A 14 3.10 -8.46 4.26
N LEU A 15 3.39 -8.21 2.97
CA LEU A 15 3.37 -9.25 1.95
C LEU A 15 4.39 -10.37 2.23
N ALA A 16 5.59 -10.02 2.69
CA ALA A 16 6.59 -11.01 3.08
C ALA A 16 6.08 -11.91 4.22
N SER A 17 5.40 -11.33 5.22
CA SER A 17 4.81 -12.12 6.30
C SER A 17 3.74 -13.09 5.81
N ILE A 18 2.86 -12.69 4.88
CA ILE A 18 1.87 -13.58 4.26
C ILE A 18 2.56 -14.69 3.47
N PHE A 19 3.59 -14.35 2.68
CA PHE A 19 4.36 -15.33 1.91
C PHE A 19 4.93 -16.43 2.81
N PHE A 20 5.63 -16.08 3.89
CA PHE A 20 6.17 -17.08 4.83
C PHE A 20 5.07 -17.86 5.55
N PHE A 21 3.91 -17.23 5.81
CA PHE A 21 2.77 -17.95 6.38
C PHE A 21 2.24 -19.02 5.42
N MET A 22 2.17 -18.71 4.12
CA MET A 22 1.75 -19.65 3.07
C MET A 22 2.79 -20.78 2.87
N ASP A 23 4.07 -20.46 3.02
CA ASP A 23 5.18 -21.42 2.98
C ASP A 23 5.31 -22.27 4.27
N LYS A 24 4.41 -22.05 5.25
CA LYS A 24 4.37 -22.72 6.56
C LYS A 24 5.56 -22.40 7.47
N ASP A 25 6.39 -21.42 7.13
CA ASP A 25 7.35 -20.81 8.05
C ASP A 25 6.63 -19.81 8.97
N TYR A 26 5.83 -20.36 9.88
CA TYR A 26 4.97 -19.55 10.75
C TYR A 26 5.77 -18.69 11.74
N ARG A 27 7.00 -19.10 12.10
CA ARG A 27 7.85 -18.30 13.01
C ARG A 27 8.30 -17.03 12.31
N LYS A 28 8.90 -17.14 11.13
CA LYS A 28 9.34 -15.98 10.36
C LYS A 28 8.16 -15.09 9.94
N ALA A 29 7.05 -15.71 9.56
CA ALA A 29 5.81 -14.99 9.27
C ALA A 29 5.37 -14.14 10.47
N ALA A 30 5.32 -14.71 11.67
CA ALA A 30 4.87 -14.00 12.87
C ALA A 30 5.84 -12.91 13.31
N ASP A 31 7.14 -13.10 13.15
CA ASP A 31 8.16 -12.09 13.47
C ASP A 31 8.00 -10.86 12.57
N LEU A 32 7.92 -11.05 11.24
CA LEU A 32 7.69 -9.96 10.28
C LEU A 32 6.34 -9.28 10.51
N PHE A 33 5.27 -10.06 10.75
CA PHE A 33 3.95 -9.50 10.99
C PHE A 33 3.90 -8.66 12.28
N ARG A 34 4.71 -9.00 13.28
CA ARG A 34 4.81 -8.23 14.53
C ARG A 34 5.27 -6.79 14.28
N GLU A 35 6.20 -6.59 13.35
CA GLU A 35 6.65 -5.26 12.96
C GLU A 35 5.49 -4.43 12.38
N VAL A 36 4.71 -5.01 11.46
CA VAL A 36 3.52 -4.38 10.89
C VAL A 36 2.50 -4.04 11.99
N ALA A 37 2.26 -4.97 12.94
CA ALA A 37 1.31 -4.76 14.02
C ALA A 37 1.73 -3.65 15.01
N ILE A 38 3.04 -3.44 15.20
CA ILE A 38 3.58 -2.33 16.01
C ILE A 38 3.39 -0.99 15.30
N ILE A 39 3.51 -0.96 13.97
CA ILE A 39 3.31 0.24 13.15
C ILE A 39 1.83 0.66 13.13
N TYR A 40 0.92 -0.32 13.07
CA TYR A 40 -0.53 -0.10 12.97
C TYR A 40 -1.33 -0.63 14.18
N PRO A 41 -1.04 -0.18 15.42
CA PRO A 41 -1.60 -0.77 16.63
C PRO A 41 -3.09 -0.47 16.82
N LYS A 42 -3.68 0.46 16.06
CA LYS A 42 -5.12 0.78 16.13
C LYS A 42 -5.95 0.04 15.07
N ASN A 43 -5.32 -0.60 14.08
CA ASN A 43 -6.04 -1.29 13.01
C ASN A 43 -6.59 -2.65 13.53
N LYS A 44 -7.91 -2.81 13.48
CA LYS A 44 -8.62 -4.00 13.98
C LYS A 44 -8.31 -5.26 13.15
N THR A 45 -8.16 -5.11 11.83
CA THR A 45 -7.82 -6.20 10.90
C THR A 45 -6.41 -6.72 11.20
N ILE A 46 -5.43 -5.83 11.29
CA ILE A 46 -4.04 -6.18 11.62
C ILE A 46 -3.96 -6.85 13.00
N LYS A 47 -4.69 -6.35 14.01
CA LYS A 47 -4.78 -7.02 15.33
C LYS A 47 -5.34 -8.44 15.27
N LYS A 48 -6.34 -8.68 14.42
CA LYS A 48 -6.96 -10.00 14.24
C LYS A 48 -5.98 -10.95 13.55
N GLU A 49 -5.31 -10.48 12.51
CA GLU A 49 -4.28 -11.24 11.79
C GLU A 49 -3.08 -11.56 12.68
N ALA A 50 -2.57 -10.60 13.46
CA ALA A 50 -1.46 -10.83 14.39
C ALA A 50 -1.74 -11.98 15.39
N LYS A 51 -2.99 -12.14 15.83
CA LYS A 51 -3.40 -13.27 16.69
C LYS A 51 -3.31 -14.60 15.94
N ILE A 52 -3.75 -14.64 14.68
CA ILE A 52 -3.67 -15.83 13.82
C ILE A 52 -2.20 -16.21 13.60
N PHE A 53 -1.36 -15.26 13.21
CA PHE A 53 0.07 -15.50 12.99
C PHE A 53 0.75 -16.03 14.25
N LYS A 54 0.50 -15.41 15.41
CA LYS A 54 1.02 -15.90 16.71
C LYS A 54 0.52 -17.30 17.07
N GLU A 55 -0.74 -17.60 16.80
CA GLU A 55 -1.32 -18.93 17.07
C GLU A 55 -0.61 -20.02 16.26
N TYR A 56 -0.36 -19.78 14.99
CA TYR A 56 0.33 -20.72 14.10
C TYR A 56 1.83 -20.85 14.43
N ALA A 57 2.49 -19.77 14.86
CA ALA A 57 3.90 -19.80 15.25
C ALA A 57 4.18 -20.58 16.55
N THR A 58 3.20 -20.63 17.46
CA THR A 58 3.38 -21.18 18.82
C THR A 58 2.84 -22.59 19.01
N LYS A 59 1.91 -23.06 18.17
CA LYS A 59 1.29 -24.38 18.32
C LYS A 59 2.08 -25.48 17.59
N ILE A 60 2.52 -26.49 18.33
CA ILE A 60 3.19 -27.70 17.81
C ILE A 60 2.28 -28.49 16.84
N LYS A 61 0.96 -28.51 17.09
CA LYS A 61 -0.08 -29.00 16.17
C LYS A 61 -1.31 -28.10 16.27
N VAL A 62 -1.64 -27.38 15.19
CA VAL A 62 -2.91 -26.65 15.11
C VAL A 62 -4.03 -27.68 14.94
N LYS A 63 -4.71 -28.01 16.05
CA LYS A 63 -5.61 -29.18 16.18
C LYS A 63 -6.75 -29.26 15.16
N LYS A 64 -7.04 -28.17 14.44
CA LYS A 64 -7.79 -28.08 13.18
C LYS A 64 -7.30 -26.81 12.46
N ALA A 65 -6.30 -26.93 11.58
CA ALA A 65 -5.79 -25.78 10.83
C ALA A 65 -6.94 -25.14 10.04
N LYS A 66 -7.38 -23.96 10.48
CA LYS A 66 -8.37 -23.18 9.75
C LYS A 66 -7.72 -22.71 8.45
N LYS A 67 -8.42 -22.90 7.33
CA LYS A 67 -8.00 -22.35 6.04
C LYS A 67 -8.32 -20.85 6.03
N TYR A 68 -7.36 -20.04 5.60
CA TYR A 68 -7.51 -18.60 5.48
C TYR A 68 -7.26 -18.19 4.03
N VAL A 69 -7.99 -17.18 3.58
CA VAL A 69 -7.71 -16.46 2.34
C VAL A 69 -7.36 -15.05 2.76
N PHE A 70 -6.17 -14.59 2.37
CA PHE A 70 -5.75 -13.21 2.55
C PHE A 70 -6.12 -12.43 1.30
N VAL A 71 -6.95 -11.40 1.45
CA VAL A 71 -7.35 -10.53 0.34
C VAL A 71 -6.72 -9.17 0.58
N VAL A 72 -5.82 -8.79 -0.32
CA VAL A 72 -5.18 -7.47 -0.34
C VAL A 72 -5.70 -6.74 -1.57
N TYR A 73 -6.24 -5.56 -1.35
CA TYR A 73 -6.76 -4.70 -2.41
C TYR A 73 -5.95 -3.42 -2.45
N GLU A 74 -5.32 -3.15 -3.59
CA GLU A 74 -4.65 -1.90 -3.86
C GLU A 74 -5.65 -0.95 -4.52
N ASN A 75 -5.93 0.16 -3.85
CA ASN A 75 -6.86 1.16 -4.34
C ASN A 75 -6.09 2.30 -5.00
N GLY A 76 -6.04 2.29 -6.33
CA GLY A 76 -5.46 3.39 -7.09
C GLY A 76 -5.00 2.93 -8.46
N PHE A 77 -4.80 3.91 -9.33
CA PHE A 77 -4.04 3.71 -10.55
C PHE A 77 -2.70 4.41 -10.37
N GLY A 78 -1.64 3.83 -10.95
CA GLY A 78 -0.33 4.47 -10.99
C GLY A 78 -0.41 5.90 -11.55
N VAL A 79 0.50 6.75 -11.08
CA VAL A 79 0.63 8.13 -11.57
C VAL A 79 0.76 8.16 -13.08
N VAL A 80 0.01 9.06 -13.72
CA VAL A 80 0.12 9.30 -15.15
C VAL A 80 0.86 10.60 -15.40
N LYS A 81 1.54 10.66 -16.55
CA LYS A 81 2.12 11.90 -17.05
C LYS A 81 1.00 12.78 -17.57
N ASP A 82 0.97 14.02 -17.10
CA ASP A 82 0.15 15.09 -17.62
C ASP A 82 1.08 16.18 -18.19
N GLU A 83 0.62 16.94 -19.17
CA GLU A 83 1.43 17.96 -19.81
C GLU A 83 0.83 19.35 -19.56
N PHE A 84 1.62 20.21 -18.91
CA PHE A 84 1.35 21.63 -18.88
C PHE A 84 2.03 22.28 -20.10
N ALA A 85 1.24 22.64 -21.11
CA ALA A 85 1.71 23.31 -22.31
C ALA A 85 1.28 24.79 -22.30
N LEU A 86 2.24 25.68 -22.53
CA LEU A 86 2.02 27.13 -22.64
C LEU A 86 2.72 27.66 -23.89
N THR A 87 1.97 28.37 -24.73
CA THR A 87 2.51 29.11 -25.87
C THR A 87 2.62 30.58 -25.50
N LEU A 88 3.83 31.12 -25.49
CA LEU A 88 4.10 32.54 -25.21
C LEU A 88 4.34 33.28 -26.53
N PRO A 89 3.49 34.25 -26.89
CA PRO A 89 3.72 35.11 -28.06
C PRO A 89 4.67 36.27 -27.72
N PHE A 90 5.56 36.59 -28.64
CA PHE A 90 6.47 37.74 -28.60
C PHE A 90 6.37 38.52 -29.92
N ILE A 91 6.45 39.84 -29.85
CA ILE A 91 6.50 40.69 -31.05
C ILE A 91 7.95 41.10 -31.27
N VAL A 92 8.51 40.69 -32.41
CA VAL A 92 9.86 41.07 -32.86
C VAL A 92 9.75 41.57 -34.29
N ASP A 93 10.23 42.78 -34.57
CA ASP A 93 10.18 43.41 -35.89
C ASP A 93 8.79 43.40 -36.56
N LYS A 94 7.74 43.74 -35.81
CA LYS A 94 6.33 43.70 -36.25
C LYS A 94 5.83 42.32 -36.70
N LYS A 95 6.58 41.25 -36.42
CA LYS A 95 6.18 39.86 -36.63
C LYS A 95 5.90 39.19 -35.29
N ILE A 96 4.91 38.31 -35.25
CA ILE A 96 4.59 37.49 -34.08
C ILE A 96 5.47 36.24 -34.13
N ILE A 97 6.27 36.04 -33.09
CA ILE A 97 7.07 34.84 -32.87
C ILE A 97 6.53 34.16 -31.60
N SER A 98 6.31 32.86 -31.66
CA SER A 98 5.81 32.09 -30.51
C SER A 98 6.85 31.11 -30.00
N THR A 99 7.01 31.04 -28.67
CA THR A 99 7.77 29.99 -28.01
C THR A 99 6.80 29.04 -27.31
N ASN A 100 6.96 27.74 -27.53
CA ASN A 100 6.19 26.71 -26.85
C ASN A 100 6.99 26.16 -25.66
N ILE A 101 6.37 26.13 -24.49
CA ILE A 101 6.91 25.53 -23.28
C ILE A 101 6.00 24.35 -22.92
N ALA A 102 6.57 23.15 -22.81
CA ALA A 102 5.86 21.96 -22.35
C ALA A 102 6.57 21.41 -21.11
N LEU A 103 5.86 21.40 -19.98
CA LEU A 103 6.34 20.85 -18.71
C LEU A 103 5.54 19.60 -18.38
N GLN A 104 6.24 18.48 -18.23
CA GLN A 104 5.65 17.22 -17.80
C GLN A 104 5.42 17.27 -16.30
N THR A 105 4.19 17.00 -15.88
CA THR A 105 3.81 16.92 -14.46
C THR A 105 3.25 15.52 -14.17
N LEU A 106 3.36 15.07 -12.93
CA LEU A 106 2.71 13.83 -12.49
C LEU A 106 1.33 14.18 -11.94
N LYS A 107 0.30 13.52 -12.48
CA LYS A 107 -1.07 13.67 -12.00
C LYS A 107 -1.53 12.41 -11.31
N LYS A 108 -1.97 12.57 -10.06
CA LYS A 108 -2.62 11.52 -9.29
C LYS A 108 -3.99 11.23 -9.91
N ARG A 109 -4.32 9.95 -10.05
CA ARG A 109 -5.62 9.52 -10.60
C ARG A 109 -6.62 9.32 -9.46
N GLU A 110 -7.90 9.39 -9.83
CA GLU A 110 -9.00 9.04 -8.93
C GLU A 110 -8.84 7.60 -8.42
N ALA A 111 -9.20 7.40 -7.16
CA ALA A 111 -9.26 6.06 -6.54
C ALA A 111 -10.27 5.18 -7.29
N SER A 112 -10.04 3.86 -7.34
CA SER A 112 -10.95 2.94 -8.02
C SER A 112 -12.21 2.71 -7.20
N PHE A 113 -12.11 1.98 -6.09
CA PHE A 113 -13.22 1.73 -5.17
C PHE A 113 -12.74 1.97 -3.75
N ALA A 114 -13.54 2.66 -2.93
CA ALA A 114 -13.11 3.02 -1.57
C ALA A 114 -12.85 1.80 -0.67
N ASN A 115 -13.59 0.70 -0.85
CA ASN A 115 -13.39 -0.55 -0.13
C ASN A 115 -14.04 -1.73 -0.87
N LEU A 116 -13.68 -2.95 -0.47
CA LEU A 116 -14.39 -4.17 -0.84
C LEU A 116 -15.31 -4.58 0.32
N ASN A 117 -16.53 -5.00 0.01
CA ASN A 117 -17.42 -5.65 0.97
C ASN A 117 -17.36 -7.16 0.79
N ILE A 118 -16.93 -7.87 1.84
CA ILE A 118 -16.86 -9.34 1.85
C ILE A 118 -17.71 -9.83 3.02
N ASN A 119 -18.81 -10.53 2.71
CA ASN A 119 -19.74 -11.08 3.70
C ASN A 119 -20.23 -10.05 4.75
N GLY A 120 -20.53 -8.82 4.30
CA GLY A 120 -20.98 -7.74 5.18
C GLY A 120 -19.88 -7.04 5.97
N GLN A 121 -18.61 -7.37 5.73
CA GLN A 121 -17.46 -6.67 6.30
C GLN A 121 -16.73 -5.87 5.22
N ASN A 122 -16.62 -4.56 5.43
CA ASN A 122 -15.80 -3.71 4.58
C ASN A 122 -14.31 -3.90 4.90
N THR A 123 -13.46 -3.86 3.88
CA THR A 123 -12.01 -3.77 4.05
C THR A 123 -11.63 -2.45 4.74
N ASN A 124 -10.54 -2.49 5.51
CA ASN A 124 -10.00 -1.31 6.18
C ASN A 124 -8.66 -0.95 5.55
N ASP A 125 -8.42 0.34 5.33
CA ASP A 125 -7.13 0.83 4.89
C ASP A 125 -6.06 0.56 5.95
N PHE A 126 -4.89 0.14 5.51
CA PHE A 126 -3.77 -0.15 6.40
C PHE A 126 -2.46 0.52 5.97
N VAL A 127 -2.15 0.61 4.68
CA VAL A 127 -0.98 1.31 4.16
C VAL A 127 -1.41 2.27 3.05
N ASP A 128 -0.84 3.48 3.09
CA ASP A 128 -0.81 4.41 1.98
C ASP A 128 0.58 4.34 1.33
N LEU A 129 0.64 3.80 0.12
CA LEU A 129 1.90 3.60 -0.62
C LEU A 129 2.50 4.92 -1.09
N ASP A 130 1.72 6.00 -1.17
CA ASP A 130 2.22 7.31 -1.63
C ASP A 130 3.07 8.03 -0.57
N ASN A 131 2.99 7.62 0.70
CA ASN A 131 3.78 8.19 1.78
C ASN A 131 5.15 7.52 1.97
N ILE A 132 5.48 6.54 1.12
CA ILE A 132 6.73 5.80 1.17
C ILE A 132 7.71 6.50 0.21
N VAL A 133 8.79 7.07 0.76
CA VAL A 133 9.86 7.80 0.03
C VAL A 133 11.06 6.89 -0.20
#